data_AF-A0A8S0Z882-F1
#
_entry.id   AF-A0A8S0Z882-F1
#
_cell.length_a   1.000
_cell.length_b   1.000
_cell.length_c   1.000
_cell.angle_alpha   90.00
_cell.angle_beta   90.00
_cell.angle_gamma   90.00
#
_symmetry.space_group_name_H-M   'P 1'
#
loop_
_entity.id
_entity.type
_entity.pdbx_description
1 polymer ?
#
loop_
_entity_poly.entity_id
_entity_poly.type
_entity_poly.pdbx_seq_one_letter_code
_entity_poly.pdbx_strand_id
1 'polypeptide(L)'
;MLSGNVDDGIIDILYGANLCALRKNDGGIRPIAVGCTLRRMVAKICCKYYSAELAAKFLPLQLGFGSKGGCEAAIHALSTYLGSQNAETLISNFVILLFPTGI
;
A
#
# COMPACT_ATOMS: atom_id res chain seq x y z
N MET A 1 16.39 16.77 4.38
CA MET A 1 16.10 15.36 4.03
C MET A 1 14.61 15.05 3.87
N LEU A 2 13.76 15.13 4.92
CA LEU A 2 12.30 15.01 4.76
C LEU A 2 11.70 16.28 4.14
N SER A 3 12.21 17.43 4.59
CA SER A 3 11.92 18.77 4.05
C SER A 3 12.61 19.06 2.70
N GLY A 4 13.33 18.09 2.12
CA GLY A 4 14.08 18.29 0.87
C GLY A 4 15.34 19.16 0.99
N ASN A 5 15.53 19.91 2.08
CA ASN A 5 16.74 20.71 2.29
C ASN A 5 17.93 19.81 2.63
N VAL A 6 18.89 19.71 1.69
CA VAL A 6 20.07 18.85 1.72
C VAL A 6 21.15 19.55 0.89
N ASP A 7 22.42 19.42 1.30
CA ASP A 7 23.57 19.92 0.54
C ASP A 7 23.70 19.25 -0.83
N ASP A 8 24.06 20.04 -1.86
CA ASP A 8 24.13 19.59 -3.25
C ASP A 8 25.13 18.45 -3.45
N GLY A 9 26.24 18.44 -2.70
CA GLY A 9 27.30 17.45 -2.83
C GLY A 9 26.89 16.03 -2.42
N ILE A 10 25.73 15.86 -1.76
CA ILE A 10 25.25 14.56 -1.30
C ILE A 10 23.91 14.14 -1.92
N ILE A 11 23.32 14.95 -2.81
CA ILE A 11 22.01 14.67 -3.42
C ILE A 11 22.01 13.31 -4.11
N ASP A 12 23.01 13.05 -4.96
CA ASP A 12 23.10 11.80 -5.73
C ASP A 12 23.24 10.57 -4.84
N ILE A 13 23.94 10.69 -3.72
CA ILE A 13 24.13 9.61 -2.76
C ILE A 13 22.85 9.39 -1.95
N LEU A 14 22.21 10.48 -1.51
CA LEU A 14 21.09 10.43 -0.60
C LEU A 14 19.79 10.05 -1.30
N TYR A 15 19.59 10.56 -2.52
CA TYR A 15 18.38 10.37 -3.33
C TYR A 15 18.56 9.39 -4.50
N GLY A 16 19.79 8.97 -4.79
CA GLY A 16 20.05 7.88 -5.72
C GLY A 16 19.67 6.49 -5.20
N ALA A 17 19.79 5.50 -6.07
CA ALA A 17 19.51 4.11 -5.77
C ALA A 17 20.30 3.15 -6.67
N ASN A 18 20.68 2.01 -6.12
CA ASN A 18 21.17 0.89 -6.92
C ASN A 18 19.99 0.09 -7.48
N LEU A 19 20.00 -0.20 -8.78
CA LEU A 19 18.95 -0.98 -9.43
C LEU A 19 19.31 -2.46 -9.44
N CYS A 20 18.36 -3.30 -9.01
CA CYS A 20 18.47 -4.75 -9.09
C CYS A 20 17.32 -5.30 -9.94
N ALA A 21 17.63 -6.01 -11.01
CA ALA A 21 16.64 -6.65 -11.88
C ALA A 21 16.35 -8.08 -11.38
N LEU A 22 15.23 -8.26 -10.68
CA LEU A 22 14.79 -9.58 -10.23
C LEU A 22 13.88 -10.22 -11.27
N ARG A 23 14.00 -11.53 -11.47
CA ARG A 23 13.12 -12.28 -12.39
C ARG A 23 11.78 -12.59 -11.71
N LYS A 24 10.68 -12.40 -12.44
CA LYS A 24 9.34 -12.86 -12.08
C LYS A 24 9.16 -14.34 -12.47
N ASN A 25 8.22 -15.02 -11.82
CA ASN A 25 7.84 -16.38 -12.18
C ASN A 25 7.23 -16.48 -13.60
N ASP A 26 6.59 -15.40 -14.07
CA ASP A 26 6.04 -15.28 -15.44
C ASP A 26 7.09 -14.94 -16.51
N GLY A 27 8.38 -14.90 -16.15
CA GLY A 27 9.48 -14.56 -17.04
C GLY A 27 9.77 -13.05 -17.17
N GLY A 28 8.90 -12.18 -16.66
CA GLY A 28 9.12 -10.72 -16.66
C GLY A 28 10.20 -10.27 -15.67
N ILE A 29 10.54 -8.97 -15.69
CA ILE A 29 11.51 -8.36 -14.77
C ILE A 29 10.78 -7.50 -13.71
N ARG A 30 11.23 -7.60 -12.45
CA ARG A 30 10.92 -6.69 -11.34
C ARG A 30 12.14 -5.82 -11.07
N PRO A 31 12.19 -4.59 -11.61
CA PRO A 31 13.23 -3.65 -11.23
C PRO A 31 13.00 -3.19 -9.79
N ILE A 32 14.01 -3.33 -8.94
CA ILE A 32 13.99 -2.87 -7.54
C ILE A 32 15.03 -1.76 -7.40
N ALA A 33 14.58 -0.59 -6.93
CA ALA A 33 15.46 0.52 -6.57
C ALA A 33 15.83 0.46 -5.08
N VAL A 34 17.11 0.18 -4.80
CA VAL A 34 17.66 0.13 -3.45
C VAL A 34 18.33 1.47 -3.14
N GLY A 35 17.56 2.39 -2.55
CA GLY A 35 18.06 3.69 -2.10
C GLY A 35 18.80 3.64 -0.77
N CYS A 36 19.41 4.79 -0.41
CA CYS A 36 20.18 5.00 0.82
C CYS A 36 19.44 4.56 2.10
N THR A 37 20.17 3.93 3.03
CA THR A 37 19.65 3.43 4.31
C THR A 37 19.09 4.54 5.18
N LEU A 38 19.76 5.71 5.25
CA LEU A 38 19.27 6.87 6.02
C LEU A 38 17.90 7.33 5.50
N ARG A 39 17.71 7.33 4.18
CA ARG A 39 16.44 7.71 3.54
C ARG A 39 15.34 6.73 3.85
N ARG A 40 15.66 5.43 3.83
CA ARG A 40 14.73 4.38 4.22
C ARG A 40 14.33 4.48 5.69
N MET A 41 15.27 4.83 6.58
CA MET A 41 14.99 5.01 8.00
C MET A 41 14.01 6.16 8.23
N VAL A 42 14.30 7.33 7.67
CA VAL A 42 13.43 8.52 7.76
C VAL A 42 12.03 8.21 7.19
N ALA A 43 11.96 7.58 6.02
CA ALA A 43 10.69 7.17 5.42
C ALA A 43 9.89 6.22 6.33
N LYS A 44 10.53 5.22 6.94
CA LYS A 44 9.88 4.30 7.89
C LYS A 44 9.31 5.03 9.11
N ILE A 45 10.04 5.99 9.66
CA ILE A 45 9.56 6.80 10.80
C ILE A 45 8.29 7.55 10.41
N CYS A 46 8.29 8.22 9.25
CA CYS A 46 7.11 8.94 8.76
C CYS A 46 5.94 8.00 8.48
N CYS A 47 6.17 6.88 7.78
CA CYS A 47 5.13 5.88 7.54
C CYS A 47 4.53 5.36 8.85
N LYS A 48 5.35 5.12 9.88
CA LYS A 48 4.88 4.68 11.20
C LYS A 48 4.07 5.77 11.90
N TYR A 49 4.47 7.03 11.78
CA TYR A 49 3.79 8.15 12.41
C TYR A 49 2.39 8.38 11.81
N TYR A 50 2.28 8.37 10.48
CA TYR A 50 1.03 8.65 9.77
C TYR A 50 0.17 7.42 9.47
N SER A 51 0.63 6.19 9.78
CA SER A 51 -0.06 4.96 9.37
C SER A 51 -1.51 4.90 9.83
N ALA A 52 -1.80 5.26 11.08
CA ALA A 52 -3.15 5.21 11.64
C ALA A 52 -4.09 6.23 10.99
N GLU A 53 -3.61 7.47 10.81
CA GLU A 53 -4.37 8.53 10.16
C GLU A 53 -4.69 8.18 8.70
N LEU A 54 -3.70 7.68 7.96
CA LEU A 54 -3.87 7.29 6.57
C LEU A 54 -4.78 6.05 6.46
N ALA A 55 -4.64 5.07 7.35
CA ALA A 55 -5.54 3.92 7.39
C ALA A 55 -7.00 4.34 7.59
N ALA A 56 -7.27 5.28 8.50
CA ALA A 56 -8.62 5.80 8.72
C ALA A 56 -9.20 6.53 7.48
N LYS A 57 -8.35 7.18 6.68
CA LYS A 57 -8.76 7.89 5.45
C LYS A 57 -8.95 6.97 4.25
N PHE A 58 -8.13 5.94 4.13
CA PHE A 58 -8.11 5.08 2.94
C PHE A 58 -8.89 3.78 3.11
N LEU A 59 -9.19 3.35 4.33
CA LEU A 59 -10.12 2.25 4.53
C LEU A 59 -11.54 2.69 4.17
N PRO A 60 -12.32 1.84 3.49
CA PRO A 60 -12.01 0.44 3.12
C PRO A 60 -11.47 0.25 1.69
N LEU A 61 -11.03 1.31 1.01
CA LEU A 61 -10.55 1.24 -0.38
C LEU A 61 -9.14 0.65 -0.50
N GLN A 62 -8.24 0.95 0.46
CA GLN A 62 -6.87 0.41 0.51
C GLN A 62 -6.74 -0.65 1.59
N LEU A 63 -6.47 -1.90 1.17
CA LEU A 63 -6.47 -3.06 2.06
C LEU A 63 -5.11 -3.73 2.22
N GLY A 64 -4.10 -3.26 1.48
CA GLY A 64 -2.75 -3.82 1.55
C GLY A 64 -1.88 -3.22 2.66
N PHE A 65 -1.62 -1.91 2.61
CA PHE A 65 -0.67 -1.25 3.51
C PHE A 65 -1.37 -0.49 4.63
N GLY A 66 -0.94 -0.69 5.88
CA GLY A 66 -1.51 0.00 7.05
C GLY A 66 -2.87 -0.54 7.52
N SER A 67 -3.35 -1.62 6.92
CA SER A 67 -4.67 -2.22 7.11
C SER A 67 -4.53 -3.62 7.70
N LYS A 68 -4.57 -3.72 9.04
CA LYS A 68 -4.44 -5.00 9.74
C LYS A 68 -5.57 -5.96 9.34
N GLY A 69 -5.22 -7.08 8.70
CA GLY A 69 -6.19 -8.07 8.24
C GLY A 69 -7.01 -7.64 7.01
N GLY A 70 -6.59 -6.58 6.29
CA GLY A 70 -7.38 -6.00 5.21
C GLY A 70 -7.61 -6.95 4.02
N CYS A 71 -6.58 -7.68 3.59
CA CYS A 71 -6.70 -8.64 2.48
C CYS A 71 -7.61 -9.82 2.85
N GLU A 72 -7.50 -10.32 4.09
CA GLU A 72 -8.34 -11.37 4.63
C GLU A 72 -9.80 -10.91 4.72
N ALA A 73 -10.03 -9.70 5.22
CA ALA A 73 -11.35 -9.09 5.26
C ALA A 73 -11.97 -8.97 3.85
N ALA A 74 -11.16 -8.66 2.82
CA ALA A 74 -11.63 -8.61 1.44
C ALA A 74 -12.13 -9.97 0.93
N ILE A 75 -11.38 -11.03 1.21
CA ILE A 75 -11.73 -12.40 0.79
C ILE A 75 -12.99 -12.87 1.52
N HIS A 76 -13.07 -12.62 2.83
CA HIS A 76 -14.26 -12.96 3.62
C HIS A 76 -15.50 -12.19 3.16
N ALA A 77 -15.36 -10.90 2.87
CA ALA A 77 -16.43 -10.08 2.31
C ALA A 77 -16.97 -10.66 1.00
N LEU A 78 -16.07 -11.02 0.08
CA LEU A 78 -16.43 -11.62 -1.20
C LEU A 78 -17.15 -12.96 -1.02
N SER A 79 -16.63 -13.83 -0.13
CA SER A 79 -17.24 -15.12 0.17
C SER A 79 -18.66 -14.97 0.73
N THR A 80 -18.86 -14.04 1.66
CA THR A 80 -20.20 -13.76 2.23
C THR A 80 -21.15 -13.19 1.20
N TYR A 81 -20.69 -12.28 0.33
CA TYR A 81 -21.51 -11.71 -0.75
C TYR A 81 -22.01 -12.80 -1.71
N LEU A 82 -21.11 -13.68 -2.16
CA LEU A 82 -21.45 -14.78 -3.07
C LEU A 82 -22.41 -15.79 -2.42
N GLY A 83 -22.29 -16.02 -1.11
CA GLY A 83 -23.14 -16.95 -0.37
C GLY A 83 -24.53 -16.41 0.00
N SER A 84 -24.67 -15.09 0.19
CA SER A 84 -25.92 -14.48 0.67
C SER A 84 -26.81 -13.89 -0.43
N GLN A 85 -26.27 -13.64 -1.63
CA GLN A 85 -26.91 -12.88 -2.73
C GLN A 85 -27.53 -11.53 -2.31
N ASN A 86 -27.15 -11.01 -1.14
CA ASN A 86 -27.58 -9.70 -0.63
C ASN A 86 -26.41 -8.72 -0.78
N ALA A 87 -26.61 -7.72 -1.63
CA ALA A 87 -25.63 -6.67 -1.90
C ALA A 87 -25.32 -5.79 -0.68
N GLU A 88 -26.16 -5.85 0.35
CA GLU A 88 -25.97 -5.16 1.62
C GLU A 88 -25.34 -6.08 2.67
N THR A 89 -24.22 -6.70 2.33
CA THR A 89 -23.38 -7.29 3.38
C THR A 89 -22.59 -6.16 4.04
N LEU A 90 -23.26 -5.45 4.96
CA LEU A 90 -22.69 -4.43 5.82
C LEU A 90 -21.68 -5.07 6.78
N ILE A 91 -20.43 -5.18 6.34
CA ILE A 91 -19.32 -5.21 7.29
C ILE A 91 -19.21 -3.76 7.76
N SER A 92 -19.58 -3.49 9.02
CA SER A 92 -19.79 -2.16 9.62
C SER A 92 -18.62 -1.16 9.54
N ASN A 93 -17.55 -1.45 8.79
CA ASN A 93 -16.46 -0.52 8.43
C ASN A 93 -15.80 -0.85 7.07
N PHE A 94 -16.41 -1.70 6.26
CA PHE A 94 -15.82 -2.26 5.04
C PHE A 94 -16.85 -2.31 3.91
N VAL A 95 -17.29 -1.14 3.46
CA VAL A 95 -18.02 -1.02 2.20
C VAL A 95 -17.03 -1.29 1.07
N ILE A 96 -16.90 -2.56 0.67
CA ILE A 96 -16.47 -2.84 -0.69
C ILE A 96 -17.64 -2.39 -1.55
N LEU A 97 -17.56 -1.18 -2.10
CA LEU A 97 -18.47 -0.71 -3.15
C LEU A 97 -18.23 -1.59 -4.39
N LEU A 98 -18.78 -2.80 -4.39
CA LEU A 98 -19.10 -3.49 -5.63
C LEU A 98 -20.29 -2.71 -6.20
N PHE A 99 -19.98 -1.66 -6.96
CA PHE A 99 -20.99 -0.96 -7.76
C PHE A 99 -21.78 -2.02 -8.54
N PRO A 100 -23.11 -2.07 -8.42
CA PRO A 100 -23.92 -2.79 -9.38
C PRO A 100 -23.89 -1.93 -10.65
N THR A 101 -22.85 -2.08 -11.46
CA THR A 101 -22.88 -1.55 -12.82
C THR A 101 -23.78 -2.47 -13.62
N GLY A 102 -25.07 -2.10 -13.65
CA GLY A 102 -25.91 -2.43 -14.78
C GLY A 102 -25.30 -1.79 -16.02
N ILE A 103 -24.66 -2.61 -16.83
CA ILE A 103 -24.54 -2.46 -18.28
C ILE A 103 -24.97 -3.80 -18.87
#